data_AF-A0A9E1ECI4-F1
#
_entry.id   AF-A0A9E1ECI4-F1
#
_cell.length_a   1.000
_cell.length_b   1.000
_cell.length_c   1.000
_cell.angle_alpha   90.00
_cell.angle_beta   90.00
_cell.angle_gamma   90.00
#
_symmetry.space_group_name_H-M   'P 1'
#
loop_
_entity.id
_entity.type
_entity.pdbx_description
1 polymer ?
#
loop_
_entity_poly.entity_id
_entity_poly.type
_entity_poly.pdbx_seq_one_letter_code
_entity_poly.pdbx_strand_id
1 'polypeptide(L)'
;MNEEKTFSDILFKSTLAVKLISLVKPIVSSHLEQCLADKSLNYDELGNEHEKMLKKAIAIYANLGTVVSDLEKVVVFLKLDKEKVSQTYPDLSLEEYYNYHLENYVIRINSLPDILAQLGNTICNWGIPKKKCYGTTIPDSTKVTNEDIKNKMQLLLSKISSIRTIRNEKIHTGDAEIGYFDKSLCWDTLPTLGIPLSPLLEEYSKGKKVEAIDLICDEVVEVINIVAEILNIYDSYL
;
A
#
# COMPACT_ATOMS: atom_id res chain seq x y z
N MET A 1 17.45 17.90 -12.77
CA MET A 1 16.32 17.14 -12.22
C MET A 1 16.90 15.88 -11.61
N ASN A 2 17.03 15.81 -10.29
CA ASN A 2 17.12 14.50 -9.64
C ASN A 2 15.70 13.95 -9.71
N GLU A 3 15.51 12.83 -10.41
CA GLU A 3 14.24 12.09 -10.34
C GLU A 3 14.08 11.64 -8.89
N GLU A 4 13.12 12.23 -8.17
CA GLU A 4 12.71 11.71 -6.86
C GLU A 4 12.28 10.26 -7.06
N LYS A 5 12.92 9.33 -6.33
CA LYS A 5 12.56 7.92 -6.38
C LYS A 5 11.10 7.75 -5.94
N THR A 6 10.31 7.11 -6.78
CA THR A 6 8.92 6.76 -6.45
C THR A 6 8.87 5.63 -5.43
N PHE A 7 7.72 5.43 -4.78
CA PHE A 7 7.52 4.31 -3.87
C PHE A 7 7.61 2.97 -4.61
N SER A 8 7.17 2.94 -5.85
CA SER A 8 7.30 1.83 -6.79
C SER A 8 8.77 1.51 -7.07
N ASP A 9 9.63 2.52 -7.27
CA ASP A 9 11.08 2.30 -7.43
C ASP A 9 11.71 1.66 -6.20
N ILE A 10 11.20 1.94 -5.00
CA ILE A 10 11.65 1.31 -3.76
C ILE A 10 11.22 -0.15 -3.71
N LEU A 11 9.95 -0.44 -4.06
CA LEU A 11 9.43 -1.80 -4.14
C LEU A 11 10.25 -2.65 -5.14
N PHE A 12 10.60 -2.08 -6.29
CA PHE A 12 11.35 -2.74 -7.35
C PHE A 12 12.85 -2.91 -7.05
N LYS A 13 13.35 -2.46 -5.89
CA LYS A 13 14.65 -2.93 -5.38
C LYS A 13 14.63 -4.42 -5.07
N SER A 14 13.46 -5.03 -4.88
CA SER A 14 13.36 -6.48 -4.69
C SER A 14 13.56 -7.25 -5.99
N THR A 15 14.33 -8.34 -5.93
CA THR A 15 14.57 -9.23 -7.09
C THR A 15 13.38 -10.14 -7.40
N LEU A 16 12.44 -10.28 -6.46
CA LEU A 16 11.31 -11.22 -6.58
C LEU A 16 10.46 -10.96 -7.83
N ALA A 17 10.21 -9.70 -8.17
CA ALA A 17 9.40 -9.33 -9.33
C ALA A 17 9.99 -9.87 -10.64
N VAL A 18 11.29 -9.67 -10.82
CA VAL A 18 12.03 -10.09 -12.00
C VAL A 18 12.03 -11.60 -12.11
N LYS A 19 12.26 -12.30 -10.99
CA LYS A 19 12.24 -13.77 -10.95
C LYS A 19 10.85 -14.35 -11.21
N LEU A 20 9.81 -13.80 -10.60
CA LEU A 20 8.43 -14.23 -10.85
C LEU A 20 8.05 -14.05 -12.33
N ILE A 21 8.34 -12.89 -12.92
CA ILE A 21 8.04 -12.62 -14.33
C ILE A 21 8.79 -13.58 -15.25
N SER A 22 10.08 -13.85 -14.98
CA SER A 22 10.87 -14.75 -15.82
C SER A 22 10.35 -16.19 -15.80
N LEU A 23 9.90 -16.67 -14.65
CA LEU A 23 9.29 -17.99 -14.49
C LEU A 23 7.89 -18.06 -15.12
N VAL A 24 7.07 -17.02 -14.92
CA VAL A 24 5.65 -17.00 -15.31
C VAL A 24 5.47 -16.74 -16.81
N LYS A 25 6.28 -15.89 -17.43
CA LYS A 25 6.13 -15.49 -18.84
C LYS A 25 5.96 -16.66 -19.83
N PRO A 26 6.83 -17.70 -19.84
CA PRO A 26 6.65 -18.82 -20.77
C PRO A 26 5.36 -19.62 -20.50
N ILE A 27 5.00 -19.77 -19.22
CA ILE A 27 3.79 -20.48 -18.78
C ILE A 27 2.53 -19.76 -19.27
N VAL A 28 2.46 -18.44 -19.06
CA VAL A 28 1.33 -17.60 -19.48
C VAL A 28 1.16 -17.66 -20.99
N SER A 29 2.25 -17.51 -21.74
CA SER A 29 2.22 -17.50 -23.21
C SER A 29 1.68 -18.83 -23.75
N SER A 30 2.24 -19.95 -23.30
CA SER A 30 1.80 -21.31 -23.68
C SER A 30 0.33 -21.57 -23.32
N HIS A 31 -0.08 -21.19 -22.11
CA HIS A 31 -1.45 -21.42 -21.65
C HIS A 31 -2.48 -20.54 -22.38
N LEU A 32 -2.13 -19.29 -22.71
CA LEU A 32 -2.99 -18.43 -23.52
C LEU A 32 -3.16 -18.99 -24.93
N GLU A 33 -2.09 -19.47 -25.57
CA GLU A 33 -2.17 -20.10 -26.90
C GLU A 33 -3.12 -21.31 -26.89
N GLN A 34 -3.04 -22.16 -25.86
CA GLN A 34 -3.93 -23.31 -25.70
C GLN A 34 -5.39 -22.90 -25.53
N CYS A 35 -5.68 -21.94 -24.65
CA CYS A 35 -7.05 -21.46 -24.43
C CYS A 35 -7.64 -20.71 -25.65
N LEU A 36 -6.79 -20.09 -26.47
CA LEU A 36 -7.23 -19.47 -27.73
C LEU A 36 -7.54 -20.52 -28.80
N ALA A 37 -6.81 -21.63 -28.82
CA ALA A 37 -7.06 -22.77 -29.71
C ALA A 37 -8.28 -23.59 -29.28
N ASP A 38 -8.50 -23.75 -27.96
CA ASP A 38 -9.62 -24.48 -27.38
C ASP A 38 -10.32 -23.65 -26.30
N LYS A 39 -11.48 -23.11 -26.67
CA LYS A 39 -12.32 -22.28 -25.78
C LYS A 39 -12.97 -23.07 -24.63
N SER A 40 -12.86 -24.39 -24.59
CA SER A 40 -13.36 -25.20 -23.47
C SER A 40 -12.40 -25.21 -22.28
N LEU A 41 -11.14 -24.82 -22.48
CA LEU A 41 -10.12 -24.78 -21.43
C LEU A 41 -10.28 -23.54 -20.53
N ASN A 42 -10.24 -23.76 -19.21
CA ASN A 42 -10.17 -22.68 -18.23
C ASN A 42 -8.71 -22.31 -17.94
N TYR A 43 -8.31 -21.09 -18.29
CA TYR A 43 -6.96 -20.57 -18.11
C TYR A 43 -6.46 -20.63 -16.66
N ASP A 44 -7.33 -20.40 -15.69
CA ASP A 44 -6.98 -20.38 -14.26
C ASP A 44 -6.72 -21.78 -13.70
N GLU A 45 -7.30 -22.80 -14.33
CA GLU A 45 -7.16 -24.21 -13.94
C GLU A 45 -6.08 -24.94 -14.74
N LEU A 46 -5.62 -24.34 -15.84
CA LEU A 46 -4.63 -24.92 -16.74
C LEU A 46 -3.22 -24.88 -16.14
N GLY A 47 -2.56 -26.05 -16.18
CA GLY A 47 -1.18 -26.25 -15.73
C GLY A 47 -1.06 -27.21 -14.54
N ASN A 48 0.17 -27.54 -14.18
CA ASN A 48 0.47 -28.29 -12.96
C ASN A 48 0.39 -27.39 -11.71
N GLU A 49 0.50 -27.98 -10.51
CA GLU A 49 0.38 -27.23 -9.25
C GLU A 49 1.45 -26.13 -9.08
N HIS A 50 2.66 -26.33 -9.60
CA HIS A 50 3.70 -25.31 -9.57
C HIS A 50 3.37 -24.13 -10.49
N GLU A 51 2.89 -24.40 -11.71
CA GLU A 51 2.47 -23.37 -12.67
C GLU A 51 1.28 -22.56 -12.15
N LYS A 52 0.29 -23.22 -11.55
CA LYS A 52 -0.84 -22.56 -10.88
C LYS A 52 -0.38 -21.68 -9.71
N MET A 53 0.57 -22.18 -8.91
CA MET A 53 1.17 -21.42 -7.82
C MET A 53 1.88 -20.16 -8.34
N LEU A 54 2.66 -20.26 -9.42
CA LEU A 54 3.35 -19.13 -10.05
C LEU A 54 2.37 -18.08 -10.61
N LYS A 55 1.31 -18.51 -11.33
CA LYS A 55 0.23 -17.62 -11.81
C LYS A 55 -0.44 -16.87 -10.66
N LYS A 56 -0.71 -17.56 -9.55
CA LYS A 56 -1.30 -16.96 -8.37
C LYS A 56 -0.35 -15.99 -7.67
N ALA A 57 0.94 -16.34 -7.57
CA ALA A 57 1.96 -15.50 -6.94
C ALA A 57 2.12 -14.17 -7.70
N ILE A 58 2.17 -14.18 -9.04
CA ILE A 58 2.27 -12.94 -9.81
C ILE A 58 1.02 -12.06 -9.66
N ALA A 59 -0.18 -12.66 -9.57
CA ALA A 59 -1.42 -11.91 -9.35
C ALA A 59 -1.43 -11.22 -7.98
N ILE A 60 -0.98 -11.91 -6.93
CA ILE A 60 -0.85 -11.32 -5.59
C ILE A 60 0.23 -10.23 -5.58
N TYR A 61 1.36 -10.44 -6.26
CA TYR A 61 2.41 -9.42 -6.39
C TYR A 61 1.92 -8.18 -7.15
N ALA A 62 1.11 -8.35 -8.20
CA ALA A 62 0.49 -7.23 -8.92
C ALA A 62 -0.45 -6.41 -8.01
N ASN A 63 -1.17 -7.06 -7.10
CA ASN A 63 -1.98 -6.37 -6.09
C ASN A 63 -1.11 -5.55 -5.13
N LEU A 64 0.07 -6.06 -4.74
CA LEU A 64 1.04 -5.30 -3.94
C LEU A 64 1.49 -4.04 -4.68
N GLY A 65 1.85 -4.16 -5.96
CA GLY A 65 2.22 -3.02 -6.80
C GLY A 65 1.09 -2.00 -6.95
N THR A 66 -0.16 -2.46 -7.05
CA THR A 66 -1.34 -1.58 -7.10
C THR A 66 -1.50 -0.78 -5.81
N VAL A 67 -1.36 -1.42 -4.65
CA VAL A 67 -1.44 -0.73 -3.35
C VAL A 67 -0.31 0.30 -3.18
N VAL A 68 0.91 -0.02 -3.61
CA VAL A 68 2.04 0.93 -3.58
C VAL A 68 1.80 2.12 -4.50
N SER A 69 1.32 1.88 -5.73
CA SER A 69 0.96 2.97 -6.64
C SER A 69 -0.19 3.83 -6.10
N ASP A 70 -1.17 3.24 -5.41
CA ASP A 70 -2.23 4.01 -4.77
C ASP A 70 -1.70 4.92 -3.65
N LEU A 71 -0.69 4.49 -2.88
CA LEU A 71 -0.02 5.34 -1.90
C LEU A 71 0.67 6.55 -2.56
N GLU A 72 1.29 6.36 -3.72
CA GLU A 72 1.87 7.48 -4.50
C GLU A 72 0.79 8.47 -4.93
N LYS A 73 -0.35 7.96 -5.43
CA LYS A 73 -1.48 8.81 -5.82
C LYS A 73 -1.99 9.63 -4.64
N VAL A 74 -2.08 9.03 -3.44
CA VAL A 74 -2.47 9.78 -2.24
C VAL A 74 -1.54 10.98 -2.03
N VAL A 75 -0.22 10.78 -2.08
CA VAL A 75 0.74 11.89 -1.95
C VAL A 75 0.54 12.96 -3.04
N VAL A 76 0.30 12.56 -4.29
CA VAL A 76 0.00 13.51 -5.38
C VAL A 76 -1.23 14.35 -5.07
N PHE A 77 -2.30 13.75 -4.57
CA PHE A 77 -3.53 14.46 -4.23
C PHE A 77 -3.37 15.37 -3.00
N LEU A 78 -2.62 14.94 -1.98
CA LEU A 78 -2.33 15.75 -0.81
C LEU A 78 -1.49 16.99 -1.16
N LYS A 79 -0.61 16.90 -2.16
CA LYS A 79 0.22 18.02 -2.63
C LYS A 79 -0.54 19.13 -3.37
N LEU A 80 -1.80 18.96 -3.74
CA LEU A 80 -2.56 20.02 -4.41
C LEU A 80 -2.81 21.22 -3.50
N ASP A 81 -2.45 22.43 -3.93
CA ASP A 81 -2.74 23.66 -3.19
C ASP A 81 -4.26 23.92 -3.05
N LYS A 82 -4.64 24.63 -1.98
CA LYS A 82 -6.05 24.84 -1.61
C LYS A 82 -6.88 25.48 -2.72
N GLU A 83 -6.31 26.45 -3.45
CA GLU A 83 -6.99 27.13 -4.56
C GLU A 83 -7.33 26.14 -5.67
N LYS A 84 -6.43 25.22 -5.97
CA LYS A 84 -6.62 24.20 -7.00
C LYS A 84 -7.66 23.17 -6.57
N VAL A 85 -7.67 22.79 -5.29
CA VAL A 85 -8.70 21.93 -4.72
C VAL A 85 -10.07 22.60 -4.84
N SER A 86 -10.23 23.84 -4.35
CA SER A 86 -11.51 24.56 -4.43
C SER A 86 -11.99 24.80 -5.86
N GLN A 87 -11.08 25.02 -6.83
CA GLN A 87 -11.45 25.20 -8.23
C GLN A 87 -11.87 23.89 -8.92
N THR A 88 -11.21 22.78 -8.57
CA THR A 88 -11.43 21.48 -9.24
C THR A 88 -12.60 20.72 -8.61
N TYR A 89 -12.77 20.85 -7.29
CA TYR A 89 -13.75 20.15 -6.48
C TYR A 89 -14.57 21.16 -5.66
N PRO A 90 -15.39 22.01 -6.32
CA PRO A 90 -16.10 23.10 -5.65
C PRO A 90 -17.16 22.61 -4.64
N ASP A 91 -17.63 21.38 -4.80
CA ASP A 91 -18.64 20.76 -3.93
C ASP A 91 -18.03 20.06 -2.69
N LEU A 92 -16.70 20.05 -2.56
CA LEU A 92 -16.00 19.48 -1.40
C LEU A 92 -15.36 20.60 -0.58
N SER A 93 -15.52 20.54 0.74
CA SER A 93 -14.66 21.31 1.63
C SER A 93 -13.21 20.82 1.55
N LEU A 94 -12.26 21.69 1.87
CA LEU A 94 -10.85 21.31 1.94
C LEU A 94 -10.65 20.13 2.91
N GLU A 95 -11.30 20.19 4.06
CA GLU A 95 -11.25 19.13 5.07
C GLU A 95 -11.75 17.78 4.52
N GLU A 96 -12.92 17.75 3.87
CA GLU A 96 -13.45 16.51 3.25
C GLU A 96 -12.49 15.96 2.19
N TYR A 97 -11.91 16.83 1.36
CA TYR A 97 -10.95 16.44 0.34
C TYR A 97 -9.71 15.76 0.96
N TYR A 98 -9.07 16.40 1.93
CA TYR A 98 -7.86 15.84 2.55
C TYR A 98 -8.17 14.60 3.39
N ASN A 99 -9.26 14.58 4.15
CA ASN A 99 -9.68 13.43 4.94
C ASN A 99 -9.95 12.21 4.05
N TYR A 100 -10.60 12.38 2.90
CA TYR A 100 -10.81 11.30 1.95
C TYR A 100 -9.48 10.67 1.48
N HIS A 101 -8.48 11.48 1.18
CA HIS A 101 -7.17 10.98 0.74
C HIS A 101 -6.36 10.36 1.89
N LEU A 102 -6.45 10.93 3.10
CA LEU A 102 -5.87 10.35 4.31
C LEU A 102 -6.48 9.01 4.69
N GLU A 103 -7.80 8.84 4.56
CA GLU A 103 -8.46 7.55 4.75
C GLU A 103 -7.91 6.50 3.77
N ASN A 104 -7.71 6.89 2.50
CA ASN A 104 -7.11 6.01 1.51
C ASN A 104 -5.66 5.63 1.90
N TYR A 105 -4.86 6.57 2.41
CA TYR A 105 -3.54 6.26 2.97
C TYR A 105 -3.63 5.20 4.08
N VAL A 106 -4.47 5.44 5.09
CA VAL A 106 -4.68 4.55 6.24
C VAL A 106 -5.08 3.14 5.80
N ILE A 107 -5.98 3.01 4.83
CA ILE A 107 -6.42 1.71 4.31
C ILE A 107 -5.30 1.00 3.55
N ARG A 108 -4.62 1.72 2.65
CA ARG A 108 -3.62 1.12 1.74
C ARG A 108 -2.39 0.65 2.50
N ILE A 109 -1.87 1.44 3.44
CA ILE A 109 -0.69 1.04 4.22
C ILE A 109 -0.97 -0.19 5.11
N ASN A 110 -2.18 -0.28 5.68
CA ASN A 110 -2.61 -1.43 6.47
C ASN A 110 -2.89 -2.69 5.64
N SER A 111 -2.99 -2.58 4.31
CA SER A 111 -3.22 -3.73 3.43
C SER A 111 -1.94 -4.50 3.10
N LEU A 112 -0.77 -3.85 3.21
CA LEU A 112 0.53 -4.43 2.84
C LEU A 112 0.87 -5.73 3.60
N PRO A 113 0.70 -5.83 4.94
CA PRO A 113 1.02 -7.06 5.67
C PRO A 113 0.17 -8.27 5.23
N ASP A 114 -1.11 -8.05 4.93
CA ASP A 114 -2.03 -9.11 4.51
C ASP A 114 -1.71 -9.61 3.10
N ILE A 115 -1.33 -8.71 2.19
CA ILE A 115 -0.87 -9.08 0.85
C ILE A 115 0.43 -9.90 0.95
N LEU A 116 1.38 -9.48 1.78
CA LEU A 116 2.62 -10.21 2.03
C LEU A 116 2.35 -11.60 2.63
N ALA A 117 1.45 -11.71 3.61
CA ALA A 117 1.06 -13.00 4.18
C ALA A 117 0.52 -13.95 3.11
N GLN A 118 -0.35 -13.47 2.23
CA GLN A 118 -0.92 -14.26 1.13
C GLN A 118 0.14 -14.67 0.09
N LEU A 119 1.06 -13.76 -0.22
CA LEU A 119 2.17 -14.01 -1.15
C LEU A 119 3.12 -15.06 -0.58
N GLY A 120 3.59 -14.87 0.66
CA GLY A 120 4.47 -15.81 1.35
C GLY A 120 3.82 -17.17 1.55
N ASN A 121 2.54 -17.24 1.89
CA ASN A 121 1.81 -18.51 1.98
C ASN A 121 1.73 -19.24 0.63
N THR A 122 1.72 -18.50 -0.48
CA THR A 122 1.69 -19.06 -1.84
C THR A 122 3.08 -19.53 -2.28
N ILE A 123 4.11 -18.69 -2.09
CA ILE A 123 5.49 -18.98 -2.54
C ILE A 123 6.17 -19.99 -1.62
N CYS A 124 6.13 -19.79 -0.32
CA CYS A 124 6.81 -20.63 0.66
C CYS A 124 5.99 -21.87 1.07
N ASN A 125 4.79 -22.04 0.51
CA ASN A 125 3.88 -23.15 0.77
C ASN A 125 3.63 -23.42 2.27
N TRP A 126 3.37 -22.38 3.06
CA TRP A 126 3.12 -22.53 4.49
C TRP A 126 1.85 -23.34 4.80
N GLY A 127 0.91 -23.45 3.84
CA GLY A 127 -0.33 -24.20 4.00
C GLY A 127 -1.27 -23.57 5.03
N ILE A 128 -1.19 -22.25 5.24
CA ILE A 128 -2.12 -21.51 6.09
C ILE A 128 -3.46 -21.38 5.35
N PRO A 129 -4.60 -21.76 5.95
CA PRO A 129 -5.91 -21.57 5.33
C PRO A 129 -6.15 -20.10 4.99
N LYS A 130 -6.69 -19.80 3.80
CA LYS A 130 -6.90 -18.41 3.31
C LYS A 130 -7.60 -17.51 4.34
N LYS A 131 -8.64 -18.02 5.02
CA LYS A 131 -9.41 -17.28 6.05
C LYS A 131 -8.62 -16.98 7.34
N LYS A 132 -7.40 -17.48 7.47
CA LYS A 132 -6.51 -17.30 8.63
C LYS A 132 -5.14 -16.73 8.23
N CYS A 133 -4.97 -16.33 6.96
CA CYS A 133 -3.70 -15.87 6.43
C CYS A 133 -3.67 -14.35 6.42
N TYR A 134 -3.40 -13.76 7.58
CA TYR A 134 -3.29 -12.31 7.79
C TYR A 134 -1.87 -11.96 8.22
N GLY A 135 -1.39 -10.76 7.90
CA GLY A 135 -0.08 -10.28 8.28
C GLY A 135 0.16 -10.37 9.79
N THR A 136 -0.88 -10.08 10.58
CA THR A 136 -0.85 -10.18 12.05
C THR A 136 -0.66 -11.58 12.60
N THR A 137 -0.92 -12.62 11.80
CA THR A 137 -0.80 -14.03 12.23
C THR A 137 0.57 -14.63 11.94
N ILE A 138 1.35 -14.01 11.05
CA ILE A 138 2.63 -14.56 10.57
C ILE A 138 3.70 -14.63 11.67
N PRO A 139 3.92 -13.59 12.51
CA PRO A 139 4.96 -13.64 13.55
C PRO A 139 4.81 -14.83 14.50
N ASP A 140 3.58 -15.14 14.90
CA ASP A 140 3.28 -16.21 15.87
C ASP A 140 2.94 -17.57 15.21
N SER A 141 2.99 -17.65 13.88
CA SER A 141 2.59 -18.86 13.16
C SER A 141 3.61 -19.98 13.35
N THR A 142 3.15 -21.16 13.76
CA THR A 142 3.96 -22.38 13.80
C THR A 142 4.28 -22.93 12.41
N LYS A 143 3.55 -22.48 11.38
CA LYS A 143 3.74 -22.90 9.98
C LYS A 143 4.83 -22.11 9.26
N VAL A 144 5.23 -20.96 9.82
CA VAL A 144 6.32 -20.13 9.30
C VAL A 144 7.57 -20.47 10.10
N THR A 145 8.50 -21.18 9.50
CA THR A 145 9.73 -21.64 10.18
C THR A 145 10.89 -20.67 10.06
N ASN A 146 10.83 -19.74 9.09
CA ASN A 146 11.87 -18.76 8.86
C ASN A 146 11.69 -17.57 9.82
N GLU A 147 12.64 -17.44 10.75
CA GLU A 147 12.60 -16.42 11.80
C GLU A 147 12.80 -15.01 11.26
N ASP A 148 13.55 -14.83 10.16
CA ASP A 148 13.73 -13.51 9.54
C ASP A 148 12.41 -12.99 8.96
N ILE A 149 11.59 -13.87 8.38
CA ILE A 149 10.24 -13.50 7.90
C ILE A 149 9.38 -13.04 9.07
N LYS A 150 9.42 -13.75 10.20
CA LYS A 150 8.67 -13.39 11.41
C LYS A 150 9.10 -12.05 11.97
N ASN A 151 10.41 -11.87 12.15
CA ASN A 151 11.00 -10.64 12.68
C ASN A 151 10.68 -9.43 11.81
N LYS A 152 10.82 -9.56 10.47
CA LYS A 152 10.50 -8.46 9.55
C LYS A 152 9.01 -8.17 9.48
N MET A 153 8.14 -9.19 9.54
CA MET A 153 6.70 -8.96 9.63
C MET A 153 6.33 -8.28 10.95
N GLN A 154 6.93 -8.67 12.07
CA GLN A 154 6.73 -8.01 13.36
C GLN A 154 7.18 -6.54 13.32
N LEU A 155 8.32 -6.26 12.68
CA LEU A 155 8.81 -4.91 12.46
C LEU A 155 7.85 -4.09 11.57
N LEU A 156 7.35 -4.68 10.49
CA LEU A 156 6.36 -4.03 9.64
C LEU A 156 5.10 -3.66 10.44
N LEU A 157 4.58 -4.59 11.24
CA LEU A 157 3.39 -4.38 12.07
C LEU A 157 3.60 -3.34 13.16
N SER A 158 4.81 -3.24 13.73
CA SER A 158 5.12 -2.21 14.73
C SER A 158 5.16 -0.82 14.11
N LYS A 159 5.70 -0.70 12.88
CA LYS A 159 5.76 0.57 12.15
C LYS A 159 4.41 1.12 11.75
N ILE A 160 3.45 0.26 11.40
CA ILE A 160 2.09 0.70 11.05
C ILE A 160 1.14 0.69 12.26
N SER A 161 1.62 0.45 13.47
CA SER A 161 0.75 0.17 14.62
C SER A 161 -0.19 1.32 14.98
N SER A 162 0.31 2.57 14.97
CA SER A 162 -0.50 3.79 15.18
C SER A 162 -1.57 3.94 14.10
N ILE A 163 -1.19 3.76 12.84
CA ILE A 163 -2.09 3.89 11.68
C ILE A 163 -3.15 2.78 11.68
N ARG A 164 -2.79 1.58 12.15
CA ARG A 164 -3.72 0.46 12.32
C ARG A 164 -4.79 0.75 13.37
N THR A 165 -4.43 1.46 14.44
CA THR A 165 -5.40 1.90 15.46
C THR A 165 -6.43 2.83 14.84
N ILE A 166 -5.99 3.85 14.08
CA ILE A 166 -6.87 4.77 13.34
C ILE A 166 -7.82 4.00 12.41
N ARG A 167 -7.29 3.03 11.65
CA ARG A 167 -8.07 2.17 10.75
C ARG A 167 -9.13 1.36 11.51
N ASN A 168 -8.77 0.79 12.65
CA ASN A 168 -9.68 -0.03 13.44
C ASN A 168 -10.78 0.80 14.08
N GLU A 169 -10.45 1.97 14.61
CA GLU A 169 -11.43 2.94 15.11
C GLU A 169 -12.43 3.26 14.00
N LYS A 170 -11.97 3.70 12.83
CA LYS A 170 -12.83 4.03 11.68
C LYS A 170 -13.79 2.90 11.30
N ILE A 171 -13.30 1.66 11.26
CA ILE A 171 -14.14 0.49 10.91
C ILE A 171 -15.19 0.19 11.98
N HIS A 172 -14.87 0.39 13.26
CA HIS A 172 -15.74 0.02 14.36
C HIS A 172 -16.75 1.11 14.75
N THR A 173 -16.36 2.38 14.66
CA THR A 173 -17.19 3.53 15.05
C THR A 173 -17.81 4.26 13.86
N GLY A 174 -17.29 4.03 12.64
CA GLY A 174 -17.64 4.80 11.45
C GLY A 174 -16.87 6.13 11.34
N ASP A 175 -16.11 6.50 12.37
CA ASP A 175 -15.41 7.78 12.46
C ASP A 175 -14.04 7.65 13.14
N ALA A 176 -13.05 8.36 12.61
CA ALA A 176 -11.72 8.41 13.19
C ALA A 176 -11.06 9.73 12.80
N GLU A 177 -10.47 10.41 13.79
CA GLU A 177 -9.71 11.63 13.57
C GLU A 177 -8.33 11.26 13.00
N ILE A 178 -8.03 11.75 11.79
CA ILE A 178 -6.75 11.50 11.13
C ILE A 178 -5.87 12.74 11.26
N GLY A 179 -5.20 12.85 12.41
CA GLY A 179 -4.59 14.10 12.88
C GLY A 179 -3.34 14.63 12.16
N TYR A 180 -3.08 14.19 10.92
CA TYR A 180 -1.93 14.67 10.14
C TYR A 180 -2.07 16.14 9.74
N PHE A 181 -3.30 16.61 9.45
CA PHE A 181 -3.53 17.97 8.94
C PHE A 181 -4.25 18.92 9.90
N ASP A 182 -4.60 18.50 11.13
CA ASP A 182 -5.40 19.30 12.08
C ASP A 182 -4.86 20.73 12.29
N LYS A 183 -3.54 20.88 12.36
CA LYS A 183 -2.89 22.19 12.56
C LYS A 183 -2.72 23.03 11.28
N SER A 184 -2.85 22.39 10.11
CA SER A 184 -2.71 23.06 8.81
C SER A 184 -4.06 23.55 8.28
N LEU A 185 -5.13 22.77 8.47
CA LEU A 185 -6.46 23.06 7.94
C LEU A 185 -7.33 23.86 8.90
N CYS A 186 -7.02 23.90 10.20
CA CYS A 186 -7.82 24.65 11.18
C CYS A 186 -7.93 26.13 10.81
N TRP A 187 -6.87 26.73 10.27
CA TRP A 187 -6.86 28.14 9.87
C TRP A 187 -7.72 28.38 8.63
N ASP A 188 -7.83 27.42 7.71
CA ASP A 188 -8.63 27.55 6.49
C ASP A 188 -10.14 27.64 6.76
N THR A 189 -10.59 27.43 8.00
CA THR A 189 -11.96 27.71 8.45
C THR A 189 -12.20 29.19 8.76
N LEU A 190 -11.17 29.99 9.04
CA LEU A 190 -11.34 31.40 9.40
C LEU A 190 -12.01 32.24 8.29
N PRO A 191 -11.67 32.10 6.99
CA PRO A 191 -12.30 32.89 5.94
C PRO A 191 -13.78 32.57 5.77
N THR A 192 -14.20 31.33 6.05
CA THR A 192 -15.63 30.94 5.99
C THR A 192 -16.44 31.60 7.11
N LEU A 193 -15.78 31.93 8.22
CA LEU A 193 -16.32 32.72 9.33
C LEU A 193 -16.21 34.24 9.11
N GLY A 194 -15.76 34.68 7.92
CA GLY A 194 -15.57 36.10 7.59
C GLY A 194 -14.31 36.71 8.20
N ILE A 195 -13.39 35.89 8.73
CA ILE A 195 -12.12 36.33 9.31
C ILE A 195 -11.03 36.12 8.24
N PRO A 196 -10.47 37.18 7.65
CA PRO A 196 -9.42 37.03 6.64
C PRO A 196 -8.16 36.44 7.27
N LEU A 197 -7.52 35.48 6.58
CA LEU A 197 -6.19 35.02 6.99
C LEU A 197 -5.18 36.15 6.82
N SER A 198 -4.28 36.28 7.79
CA SER A 198 -3.08 37.09 7.61
C SER A 198 -2.08 36.34 6.71
N PRO A 199 -1.26 37.05 5.92
CA PRO A 199 -0.23 36.41 5.09
C PRO A 199 0.71 35.48 5.88
N LEU A 200 1.00 35.83 7.14
CA LEU A 200 1.85 35.03 8.02
C LEU A 200 1.18 33.70 8.43
N LEU A 201 -0.13 33.70 8.63
CA LEU A 201 -0.89 32.47 8.91
C LEU A 201 -1.00 31.59 7.66
N GLU A 202 -1.13 32.18 6.47
CA GLU A 202 -1.14 31.42 5.21
C GLU A 202 0.19 30.70 4.98
N GLU A 203 1.30 31.42 5.18
CA GLU A 203 2.64 30.85 5.07
C GLU A 203 2.86 29.73 6.11
N TYR A 204 2.44 29.95 7.36
CA TYR A 204 2.52 28.94 8.41
C TYR A 204 1.71 27.68 8.10
N SER A 205 0.45 27.83 7.67
CA SER A 205 -0.43 26.70 7.30
C SER A 205 0.18 25.90 6.14
N LYS A 206 0.69 26.60 5.11
CA LYS A 206 1.37 25.95 3.98
C LYS A 206 2.59 25.16 4.44
N GLY A 207 3.41 25.71 5.33
CA GLY A 207 4.56 25.02 5.91
C GLY A 207 4.15 23.76 6.68
N LYS A 208 3.12 23.83 7.52
CA LYS A 208 2.60 22.67 8.26
C LYS A 208 2.04 21.57 7.38
N LYS A 209 1.40 21.95 6.27
CA LYS A 209 0.93 20.98 5.28
C LYS A 209 2.09 20.22 4.64
N VAL A 210 3.16 20.92 4.26
CA VAL A 210 4.37 20.28 3.69
C VAL A 210 5.00 19.33 4.71
N GLU A 211 5.19 19.76 5.96
CA GLU A 211 5.72 18.91 7.04
C GLU A 211 4.88 17.62 7.24
N ALA A 212 3.56 17.73 7.18
CA ALA A 212 2.66 16.58 7.31
C ALA A 212 2.75 15.61 6.12
N ILE A 213 2.87 16.13 4.89
CA ILE A 213 3.07 15.31 3.68
C ILE A 213 4.42 14.59 3.73
N ASP A 214 5.48 15.29 4.14
CA ASP A 214 6.81 14.70 4.28
C ASP A 214 6.82 13.57 5.31
N LEU A 215 6.15 13.75 6.45
CA LEU A 215 5.97 12.68 7.45
C LEU A 215 5.29 11.45 6.85
N ILE A 216 4.20 11.62 6.10
CA ILE A 216 3.51 10.51 5.42
C ILE A 216 4.45 9.82 4.42
N CYS A 217 5.23 10.59 3.67
CA CYS A 217 6.17 10.04 2.71
C CYS A 217 7.26 9.20 3.41
N ASP A 218 7.83 9.70 4.50
CA ASP A 218 8.84 8.99 5.28
C ASP A 218 8.28 7.69 5.88
N GLU A 219 7.06 7.71 6.41
CA GLU A 219 6.36 6.51 6.91
C GLU A 219 6.17 5.46 5.80
N VAL A 220 5.73 5.87 4.61
CA VAL A 220 5.55 4.98 3.46
C VAL A 220 6.88 4.41 2.99
N VAL A 221 7.93 5.25 2.89
CA VAL A 221 9.28 4.83 2.49
C VAL A 221 9.81 3.76 3.46
N GLU A 222 9.71 4.00 4.77
CA GLU A 222 10.17 3.04 5.77
C GLU A 222 9.44 1.70 5.63
N VAL A 223 8.11 1.74 5.50
CA VAL A 223 7.28 0.55 5.32
C VAL A 223 7.64 -0.23 4.04
N ILE A 224 7.80 0.46 2.90
CA ILE A 224 8.09 -0.21 1.63
C ILE A 224 9.50 -0.81 1.60
N ASN A 225 10.48 -0.21 2.29
CA ASN A 225 11.79 -0.84 2.44
C ASN A 225 11.67 -2.17 3.18
N ILE A 226 10.91 -2.24 4.28
CA ILE A 226 10.68 -3.51 5.01
C ILE A 226 9.95 -4.52 4.12
N VAL A 227 8.95 -4.09 3.36
CA VAL A 227 8.26 -4.92 2.36
C VAL A 227 9.26 -5.51 1.37
N ALA A 228 10.13 -4.69 0.77
CA ALA A 228 11.15 -5.14 -0.19
C ALA A 228 12.12 -6.17 0.42
N GLU A 229 12.51 -5.99 1.68
CA GLU A 229 13.35 -6.96 2.39
C GLU A 229 12.64 -8.31 2.59
N ILE A 230 11.35 -8.32 2.93
CA ILE A 230 10.56 -9.55 3.05
C ILE A 230 10.45 -10.25 1.69
N LEU A 231 10.19 -9.50 0.62
CA LEU A 231 10.10 -10.05 -0.74
C LEU A 231 11.41 -10.71 -1.19
N ASN A 232 12.56 -10.15 -0.81
CA ASN A 232 13.87 -10.75 -1.09
C ASN A 232 14.07 -12.09 -0.36
N ILE A 233 13.47 -12.28 0.82
CA ILE A 233 13.48 -13.58 1.48
C ILE A 233 12.61 -14.58 0.71
N TYR A 234 11.43 -14.16 0.25
CA TYR A 234 10.55 -15.02 -0.56
C TYR A 234 11.22 -15.46 -1.88
N ASP A 235 12.07 -14.62 -2.45
CA ASP A 235 12.82 -14.92 -3.67
C ASP A 235 13.63 -16.22 -3.57
N SER A 236 14.13 -16.56 -2.38
CA SER A 236 14.88 -17.80 -2.13
C SER A 236 14.06 -19.10 -2.18
N TYR A 237 12.73 -18.99 -2.21
CA TYR A 237 11.80 -20.13 -2.25
C TYR A 237 11.28 -20.46 -3.66
N LEU A 238 11.60 -19.62 -4.65
CA LEU A 238 11.31 -19.83 -6.08
C LEU A 238 12.50 -20.47 -6.79
#